data_AF-A0A1M7GQN1-F1
#
_entry.id   AF-A0A1M7GQN1-F1
#
_cell.length_a   1.000
_cell.length_b   1.000
_cell.length_c   1.000
_cell.angle_alpha   90.00
_cell.angle_beta   90.00
_cell.angle_gamma   90.00
#
_symmetry.space_group_name_H-M   'P 1'
#
loop_
_entity.id
_entity.type
_entity.pdbx_description
1 polymer ?
#
loop_
_entity_poly.entity_id
_entity_poly.type
_entity_poly.pdbx_seq_one_letter_code
_entity_poly.pdbx_strand_id
1 'polypeptide(L)'
;MLKNALSFLAALAITTSAAGVLSNTDSTNLASASAASSSSSLPSKVDLSKAYDSVKGYVDKTNPLFVEKIGNQGDTFSCVSFTSTYYQFTYEARKAYLDKFGVLPSISFSPEFIFNHVNQGANNGYNLVDAYRFIKQMGALTINDAEFHVPPYGKPEEFDYTHQENNPDLLCKALKIRLNDYHPIISNGYEDGINKLKEQLANNKIIGTQGFFDYDYYVGTTQDGEYACVQNINKDNNYFGHAFTIVGYDDDIQIRFGNQTFKGAFKIVNSWYNCDQNCTQWTDEWRNKGFMWVAYDALKPSSDKIKCNRYGYHRVPAFGYDSTLGYTIDVGVKNMKLLAEADVDSTDLSGITIQTVDVDNENNVSTFSNFSNNYTNSYSGAIVTDIDSMCKNDYFTNRKYRITLTNSNSTLVYVHSLSLRDDLGKVVAHVDIDGAKNTGVVELDLQRGDINYDHVLDSADRDMLLNYVNYVRYQKDKGAFEYSTLQKELMDINADGRIDEKDIDAFDNDCWTPDGKYISNDGSVWTGWHIIRGSYYYLDENGYKVTNRFIRDENKNETLYVGADGRQYFNRKFTVNGITYFADELGYVK
;
A
#
# COMPACT_ATOMS: atom_id res chain seq x y z
N MET A 1 49.58 15.35 29.62
CA MET A 1 49.70 16.43 30.63
C MET A 1 48.58 17.41 30.39
N LEU A 2 47.74 17.63 31.43
CA LEU A 2 46.95 18.83 31.78
C LEU A 2 46.23 19.62 30.64
N LYS A 3 44.98 20.09 30.75
CA LYS A 3 43.94 20.15 31.80
C LYS A 3 42.71 20.84 31.17
N ASN A 4 41.52 20.40 31.59
CA ASN A 4 40.32 21.17 32.00
C ASN A 4 39.79 22.29 31.07
N ALA A 5 38.56 22.23 30.55
CA ALA A 5 37.22 22.17 31.19
C ALA A 5 36.69 23.54 31.69
N LEU A 6 35.36 23.68 31.57
CA LEU A 6 34.40 24.63 32.17
C LEU A 6 34.00 25.84 31.30
N SER A 7 32.75 26.30 31.17
CA SER A 7 31.39 25.84 31.56
C SER A 7 30.40 27.04 31.42
N PHE A 8 29.08 26.75 31.41
CA PHE A 8 27.96 27.62 31.85
C PHE A 8 27.52 28.79 30.92
N LEU A 9 26.25 29.23 30.82
CA LEU A 9 24.97 28.94 31.50
C LEU A 9 23.82 29.48 30.60
N ALA A 10 22.61 28.93 30.82
CA ALA A 10 21.33 29.33 30.23
C ALA A 10 20.85 30.75 30.59
N ALA A 11 19.98 31.33 29.76
CA ALA A 11 18.92 32.24 30.20
C ALA A 11 17.73 32.30 29.23
N LEU A 12 16.58 31.96 29.80
CA LEU A 12 15.21 32.10 29.32
C LEU A 12 14.80 33.59 29.31
N ALA A 13 14.10 34.05 28.27
CA ALA A 13 13.27 35.26 28.36
C ALA A 13 12.01 35.10 27.48
N ILE A 14 10.88 35.00 28.17
CA ILE A 14 9.53 35.06 27.67
C ILE A 14 9.16 36.53 27.47
N THR A 15 8.59 36.89 26.32
CA THR A 15 7.63 37.99 26.24
C THR A 15 6.41 37.56 25.43
N THR A 16 5.34 37.34 26.17
CA THR A 16 3.96 37.24 25.69
C THR A 16 3.46 38.63 25.29
N SER A 17 2.72 38.70 24.18
CA SER A 17 1.56 39.60 24.07
C SER A 17 0.36 38.77 23.62
N ALA A 18 -0.46 38.39 24.60
CA ALA A 18 -1.82 37.92 24.41
C ALA A 18 -2.77 39.08 24.74
N ALA A 19 -3.74 39.32 23.86
CA ALA A 19 -5.08 39.86 24.10
C ALA A 19 -5.74 39.89 22.72
N GLY A 20 -6.75 39.08 22.38
CA GLY A 20 -7.93 38.62 23.11
C GLY A 20 -9.11 38.95 22.17
N VAL A 21 -10.15 38.14 21.95
CA VAL A 21 -11.07 37.53 22.91
C VAL A 21 -12.09 36.69 22.09
N LEU A 22 -12.19 35.38 22.44
CA LEU A 22 -13.39 34.53 22.72
C LEU A 22 -14.62 34.55 21.75
N SER A 23 -15.42 33.49 21.57
CA SER A 23 -15.45 32.05 21.89
C SER A 23 -16.79 31.46 21.42
N ASN A 24 -16.81 30.20 20.99
CA ASN A 24 -17.86 29.18 21.22
C ASN A 24 -17.42 27.89 20.51
N THR A 25 -16.74 26.96 21.17
CA THR A 25 -17.30 25.80 21.90
C THR A 25 -18.29 24.98 21.09
N ASP A 26 -17.77 23.98 20.37
CA ASP A 26 -18.32 22.62 20.35
C ASP A 26 -17.18 21.65 20.03
N SER A 27 -16.48 21.24 21.09
CA SER A 27 -15.53 20.13 21.07
C SER A 27 -16.12 19.04 21.96
N THR A 28 -16.72 18.03 21.35
CA THR A 28 -17.06 16.79 22.02
C THR A 28 -16.44 15.61 21.29
N ASN A 29 -15.46 15.01 21.98
CA ASN A 29 -15.14 13.58 22.01
C ASN A 29 -14.46 12.93 20.79
N LEU A 30 -13.12 12.96 20.79
CA LEU A 30 -12.34 11.74 20.62
C LEU A 30 -11.31 11.69 21.76
N ALA A 31 -11.53 10.72 22.64
CA ALA A 31 -10.92 10.63 23.95
C ALA A 31 -9.40 10.46 23.86
N SER A 32 -8.70 11.37 24.55
CA SER A 32 -7.53 11.00 25.33
C SER A 32 -7.98 9.93 26.33
N ALA A 33 -7.55 8.69 26.14
CA ALA A 33 -7.69 7.68 27.17
C ALA A 33 -6.73 8.03 28.31
N SER A 34 -7.23 8.86 29.23
CA SER A 34 -6.67 9.01 30.56
C SER A 34 -6.56 7.63 31.21
N ALA A 35 -5.42 7.42 31.85
CA ALA A 35 -5.18 6.37 32.83
C ALA A 35 -6.42 6.12 33.71
N ALA A 36 -7.15 5.07 33.39
CA ALA A 36 -7.98 4.35 34.34
C ALA A 36 -7.12 3.21 34.88
N SER A 37 -6.74 3.34 36.14
CA SER A 37 -6.04 2.33 36.90
C SER A 37 -6.88 1.05 37.02
N SER A 38 -6.64 0.10 36.13
CA SER A 38 -6.67 -1.32 36.45
C SER A 38 -5.28 -1.85 36.20
N SER A 39 -4.52 -2.15 37.27
CA SER A 39 -3.25 -2.87 37.16
C SER A 39 -3.53 -4.32 36.76
N SER A 40 -4.03 -4.55 35.55
CA SER A 40 -3.93 -5.87 34.95
C SER A 40 -2.46 -6.07 34.62
N SER A 41 -1.78 -6.94 35.38
CA SER A 41 -0.46 -7.42 35.01
C SER A 41 -0.48 -7.90 33.55
N LEU A 42 0.57 -7.59 32.79
CA LEU A 42 0.73 -8.15 31.44
C LEU A 42 0.58 -9.68 31.49
N PRO A 43 0.02 -10.30 30.44
CA PRO A 43 -0.05 -11.76 30.38
C PRO A 43 1.36 -12.36 30.53
N SER A 44 1.50 -13.48 31.23
CA SER A 44 2.82 -14.11 31.40
C SER A 44 3.36 -14.72 30.10
N LYS A 45 2.53 -14.85 29.06
CA LYS A 45 2.89 -15.39 27.76
C LYS A 45 2.09 -14.76 26.64
N VAL A 46 2.76 -14.46 25.53
CA VAL A 46 2.18 -14.02 24.26
C VAL A 46 2.90 -14.76 23.13
N ASP A 47 2.16 -15.31 22.17
CA ASP A 47 2.72 -15.90 20.95
C ASP A 47 1.91 -15.46 19.73
N LEU A 48 2.38 -14.41 19.05
CA LEU A 48 1.72 -13.83 17.88
C LEU A 48 2.09 -14.57 16.59
N SER A 49 2.99 -15.56 16.64
CA SER A 49 3.39 -16.34 15.46
C SER A 49 2.49 -17.53 15.15
N LYS A 50 1.54 -17.84 16.04
CA LYS A 50 0.59 -18.94 15.85
C LYS A 50 -0.56 -18.48 14.95
N ALA A 51 -0.31 -18.51 13.65
CA ALA A 51 -1.33 -18.51 12.61
C ALA A 51 -1.21 -19.86 11.85
N TYR A 52 -2.28 -20.67 11.86
CA TYR A 52 -2.49 -21.86 11.01
C TYR A 52 -1.57 -23.09 11.22
N ASP A 53 -2.11 -24.18 11.80
CA ASP A 53 -1.48 -25.52 11.80
C ASP A 53 -2.10 -26.37 10.68
N SER A 54 -1.42 -26.44 9.53
CA SER A 54 -1.85 -27.19 8.34
C SER A 54 -1.92 -28.70 8.55
N VAL A 55 -1.33 -29.24 9.62
CA VAL A 55 -1.30 -30.69 9.91
C VAL A 55 -2.56 -31.15 10.66
N LYS A 56 -3.28 -30.24 11.33
CA LYS A 56 -4.42 -30.59 12.19
C LYS A 56 -5.79 -30.15 11.70
N GLY A 57 -5.89 -29.36 10.62
CA GLY A 57 -7.18 -28.88 10.11
C GLY A 57 -7.97 -28.03 11.12
N TYR A 58 -7.31 -27.51 12.15
CA TYR A 58 -7.88 -26.63 13.16
C TYR A 58 -7.35 -25.20 12.97
N VAL A 59 -8.26 -24.26 12.74
CA VAL A 59 -7.98 -22.83 12.84
C VAL A 59 -7.88 -22.48 14.32
N ASP A 60 -6.68 -22.21 14.82
CA ASP A 60 -6.54 -21.45 16.07
C ASP A 60 -6.97 -20.01 15.77
N LYS A 61 -8.17 -19.64 16.21
CA LYS A 61 -8.83 -18.37 15.85
C LYS A 61 -8.21 -17.15 16.56
N THR A 62 -7.08 -17.30 17.25
CA THR A 62 -6.59 -16.26 18.17
C THR A 62 -5.66 -15.22 17.54
N ASN A 63 -4.90 -15.53 16.48
CA ASN A 63 -4.12 -14.50 15.76
C ASN A 63 -3.80 -14.88 14.30
N PRO A 64 -4.69 -14.61 13.33
CA PRO A 64 -4.49 -15.01 11.94
C PRO A 64 -3.61 -14.01 11.15
N LEU A 65 -2.95 -13.05 11.80
CA LEU A 65 -2.23 -11.96 11.15
C LEU A 65 -0.83 -12.34 10.69
N PHE A 66 -0.20 -13.34 11.32
CA PHE A 66 1.16 -13.76 10.98
C PHE A 66 1.22 -14.57 9.68
N VAL A 67 2.37 -14.49 8.99
CA VAL A 67 2.61 -15.23 7.74
C VAL A 67 2.74 -16.73 7.99
N GLU A 68 2.16 -17.54 7.11
CA GLU A 68 2.16 -19.00 7.26
C GLU A 68 3.50 -19.66 6.88
N LYS A 69 4.38 -18.94 6.17
CA LYS A 69 5.67 -19.44 5.68
C LYS A 69 6.84 -18.64 6.27
N ILE A 70 7.94 -19.32 6.53
CA ILE A 70 9.21 -18.71 6.92
C ILE A 70 9.92 -18.23 5.66
N GLY A 71 10.45 -17.01 5.71
CA GLY A 71 11.24 -16.44 4.64
C GLY A 71 12.63 -17.06 4.54
N ASN A 72 13.16 -17.15 3.32
CA ASN A 72 14.54 -17.54 3.05
C ASN A 72 15.26 -16.40 2.34
N GLN A 73 16.17 -15.71 3.01
CA GLN A 73 16.97 -14.65 2.38
C GLN A 73 18.10 -15.21 1.50
N GLY A 74 18.37 -16.51 1.57
CA GLY A 74 19.54 -17.14 0.96
C GLY A 74 20.85 -16.48 1.42
N ASP A 75 21.82 -16.35 0.51
CA ASP A 75 23.09 -15.68 0.77
C ASP A 75 23.04 -14.16 0.51
N THR A 76 21.84 -13.59 0.38
CA THR A 76 21.66 -12.14 0.29
C THR A 76 21.68 -11.50 1.68
N PHE A 77 22.07 -10.23 1.76
CA PHE A 77 22.02 -9.42 2.98
C PHE A 77 20.67 -8.70 3.16
N SER A 78 19.57 -9.35 2.77
CA SER A 78 18.21 -8.82 2.79
C SER A 78 17.45 -9.04 4.12
N CYS A 79 18.14 -9.39 5.21
CA CYS A 79 17.51 -9.65 6.52
C CYS A 79 16.60 -8.51 7.01
N VAL A 80 16.96 -7.26 6.70
CA VAL A 80 16.14 -6.09 7.00
C VAL A 80 14.84 -6.11 6.20
N SER A 81 14.86 -6.41 4.90
CA SER A 81 13.63 -6.52 4.10
C SER A 81 12.69 -7.59 4.62
N PHE A 82 13.21 -8.76 5.00
CA PHE A 82 12.37 -9.82 5.58
C PHE A 82 11.75 -9.37 6.90
N THR A 83 12.53 -8.72 7.75
CA THR A 83 12.07 -8.21 9.04
C THR A 83 11.03 -7.10 8.89
N SER A 84 11.37 -6.03 8.18
CA SER A 84 10.53 -4.85 8.03
C SER A 84 9.28 -5.11 7.19
N THR A 85 9.39 -5.97 6.17
CA THR A 85 8.39 -6.08 5.10
C THR A 85 7.66 -7.41 5.16
N TYR A 86 8.40 -8.51 4.95
CA TYR A 86 7.77 -9.84 4.85
C TYR A 86 7.04 -10.22 6.14
N TYR A 87 7.66 -10.00 7.29
CA TYR A 87 7.05 -10.27 8.59
C TYR A 87 6.25 -9.08 9.12
N GLN A 88 6.90 -7.94 9.40
CA GLN A 88 6.28 -6.86 10.15
C GLN A 88 5.21 -6.12 9.36
N PHE A 89 5.54 -5.64 8.15
CA PHE A 89 4.58 -4.93 7.32
C PHE A 89 3.40 -5.81 6.92
N THR A 90 3.63 -7.07 6.55
CA THR A 90 2.52 -8.01 6.29
C THR A 90 1.56 -8.14 7.45
N TYR A 91 2.06 -8.36 8.67
CA TYR A 91 1.22 -8.52 9.85
C TYR A 91 0.36 -7.28 10.10
N GLU A 92 0.96 -6.09 10.09
CA GLU A 92 0.25 -4.83 10.36
C GLU A 92 -0.65 -4.42 9.18
N ALA A 93 -0.30 -4.75 7.94
CA ALA A 93 -1.17 -4.54 6.77
C ALA A 93 -2.42 -5.41 6.84
N ARG A 94 -2.28 -6.71 7.18
CA ARG A 94 -3.43 -7.61 7.36
C ARG A 94 -4.35 -7.13 8.48
N LYS A 95 -3.78 -6.57 9.55
CA LYS A 95 -4.52 -5.92 10.64
C LYS A 95 -5.26 -4.67 10.14
N ALA A 96 -4.59 -3.79 9.41
CA ALA A 96 -5.20 -2.60 8.84
C ALA A 96 -6.35 -2.92 7.87
N TYR A 97 -6.24 -3.99 7.08
CA TYR A 97 -7.34 -4.48 6.24
C TYR A 97 -8.50 -5.01 7.06
N LEU A 98 -8.23 -5.82 8.09
CA LEU A 98 -9.26 -6.34 8.98
C LEU A 98 -10.01 -5.18 9.66
N ASP A 99 -9.29 -4.18 10.17
CA ASP A 99 -9.88 -3.02 10.84
C ASP A 99 -10.72 -2.17 9.87
N LYS A 100 -10.27 -2.00 8.63
CA LYS A 100 -10.94 -1.15 7.62
C LYS A 100 -12.13 -1.83 6.95
N PHE A 101 -12.02 -3.11 6.62
CA PHE A 101 -13.01 -3.82 5.79
C PHE A 101 -13.72 -4.97 6.51
N GLY A 102 -13.32 -5.31 7.74
CA GLY A 102 -13.88 -6.45 8.48
C GLY A 102 -13.49 -7.82 7.90
N VAL A 103 -12.58 -7.86 6.94
CA VAL A 103 -12.14 -9.09 6.25
C VAL A 103 -10.62 -9.19 6.37
N LEU A 104 -10.16 -10.37 6.79
CA LEU A 104 -8.74 -10.67 6.82
C LEU A 104 -8.25 -11.11 5.43
N PRO A 105 -7.31 -10.39 4.82
CA PRO A 105 -6.77 -10.77 3.53
C PRO A 105 -5.71 -11.87 3.66
N SER A 106 -5.63 -12.72 2.63
CA SER A 106 -4.53 -13.67 2.44
C SER A 106 -3.44 -13.00 1.59
N ILE A 107 -2.70 -12.07 2.19
CA ILE A 107 -1.65 -11.29 1.53
C ILE A 107 -0.34 -11.37 2.30
N SER A 108 0.78 -11.30 1.58
CA SER A 108 2.13 -11.11 2.10
C SER A 108 2.88 -10.14 1.20
N PHE A 109 3.81 -9.38 1.76
CA PHE A 109 4.57 -8.36 1.04
C PHE A 109 5.98 -8.80 0.68
N SER A 110 6.46 -8.31 -0.46
CA SER A 110 7.72 -8.68 -1.06
C SER A 110 8.91 -8.05 -0.35
N PRO A 111 9.84 -8.85 0.20
CA PRO A 111 11.11 -8.31 0.66
C PRO A 111 12.02 -7.86 -0.51
N GLU A 112 11.86 -8.40 -1.73
CA GLU A 112 12.70 -8.06 -2.88
C GLU A 112 12.46 -6.62 -3.33
N PHE A 113 11.20 -6.21 -3.41
CA PHE A 113 10.83 -4.85 -3.76
C PHE A 113 11.55 -3.83 -2.86
N ILE A 114 11.52 -4.02 -1.55
CA ILE A 114 12.20 -3.12 -0.61
C ILE A 114 13.73 -3.29 -0.67
N PHE A 115 14.21 -4.54 -0.82
CA PHE A 115 15.64 -4.82 -0.88
C PHE A 115 16.30 -4.08 -2.04
N ASN A 116 15.79 -4.23 -3.26
CA ASN A 116 16.42 -3.64 -4.43
C ASN A 116 16.39 -2.12 -4.41
N HIS A 117 15.34 -1.50 -3.90
CA HIS A 117 15.29 -0.04 -3.83
C HIS A 117 16.20 0.55 -2.74
N VAL A 118 16.64 -0.26 -1.76
CA VAL A 118 17.40 0.22 -0.60
C VAL A 118 18.85 -0.30 -0.54
N ASN A 119 19.16 -1.42 -1.18
CA ASN A 119 20.46 -2.11 -1.11
C ASN A 119 21.61 -1.44 -1.89
N GLN A 120 21.36 -0.30 -2.54
CA GLN A 120 22.34 0.40 -3.38
C GLN A 120 22.89 -0.45 -4.54
N GLY A 121 22.05 -1.36 -5.08
CA GLY A 121 22.37 -2.17 -6.25
C GLY A 121 23.38 -3.26 -6.09
N ALA A 122 23.67 -3.64 -4.86
CA ALA A 122 24.60 -4.71 -4.56
C ALA A 122 24.08 -5.52 -3.39
N ASN A 123 24.77 -6.63 -3.10
CA ASN A 123 24.49 -7.43 -1.92
C ASN A 123 24.95 -6.73 -0.64
N ASN A 124 24.32 -5.61 -0.29
CA ASN A 124 24.62 -4.82 0.89
C ASN A 124 23.44 -4.84 1.86
N GLY A 125 23.74 -5.02 3.14
CA GLY A 125 22.77 -4.75 4.19
C GLY A 125 22.55 -3.24 4.36
N TYR A 126 21.39 -2.89 4.90
CA TYR A 126 21.04 -1.53 5.30
C TYR A 126 20.34 -1.58 6.66
N ASN A 127 19.89 -0.46 7.22
CA ASN A 127 19.24 -0.42 8.53
C ASN A 127 17.71 -0.41 8.43
N LEU A 128 17.01 -0.83 9.50
CA LEU A 128 15.54 -0.86 9.52
C LEU A 128 14.89 0.50 9.23
N VAL A 129 15.51 1.60 9.62
CA VAL A 129 14.94 2.95 9.43
C VAL A 129 14.88 3.31 7.95
N ASP A 130 15.89 2.94 7.16
CA ASP A 130 15.88 3.17 5.71
C ASP A 130 14.76 2.37 5.03
N ALA A 131 14.54 1.13 5.46
CA ALA A 131 13.40 0.32 5.03
C ALA A 131 12.07 1.03 5.34
N TYR A 132 11.86 1.47 6.58
CA TYR A 132 10.61 2.10 6.97
C TYR A 132 10.36 3.45 6.30
N ARG A 133 11.42 4.25 6.06
CA ARG A 133 11.30 5.49 5.29
C ARG A 133 10.85 5.19 3.86
N PHE A 134 11.44 4.20 3.21
CA PHE A 134 11.03 3.78 1.88
C PHE A 134 9.57 3.29 1.87
N ILE A 135 9.19 2.38 2.78
CA ILE A 135 7.81 1.85 2.85
C ILE A 135 6.80 2.94 3.19
N LYS A 136 7.16 3.95 4.00
CA LYS A 136 6.31 5.11 4.30
C LYS A 136 6.02 5.93 3.05
N GLN A 137 6.98 6.00 2.14
CA GLN A 137 6.93 6.84 0.96
C GLN A 137 6.31 6.13 -0.25
N MET A 138 6.78 4.91 -0.54
CA MET A 138 6.42 4.12 -1.73
C MET A 138 5.44 2.98 -1.45
N GLY A 139 5.22 2.65 -0.17
CA GLY A 139 4.49 1.45 0.21
C GLY A 139 5.26 0.17 -0.12
N ALA A 140 4.54 -0.91 -0.42
CA ALA A 140 5.14 -2.20 -0.71
C ALA A 140 4.28 -3.02 -1.69
N LEU A 141 4.95 -3.78 -2.55
CA LEU A 141 4.29 -4.76 -3.41
C LEU A 141 4.00 -6.06 -2.68
N THR A 142 2.94 -6.76 -3.10
CA THR A 142 2.68 -8.11 -2.63
C THR A 142 3.72 -9.08 -3.19
N ILE A 143 3.92 -10.22 -2.52
CA ILE A 143 4.82 -11.28 -3.00
C ILE A 143 4.40 -11.84 -4.38
N ASN A 144 3.14 -11.68 -4.77
CA ASN A 144 2.65 -12.11 -6.09
C ASN A 144 2.92 -11.07 -7.18
N ASP A 145 3.05 -9.80 -6.81
CA ASP A 145 3.38 -8.71 -7.74
C ASP A 145 4.90 -8.60 -7.95
N ALA A 146 5.68 -8.89 -6.89
CA ALA A 146 7.15 -8.96 -6.93
C ALA A 146 7.63 -10.15 -6.10
N GLU A 147 7.89 -11.29 -6.72
CA GLU A 147 8.37 -12.48 -6.00
C GLU A 147 9.79 -12.25 -5.45
N PHE A 148 10.12 -12.84 -4.29
CA PHE A 148 11.49 -12.87 -3.80
C PHE A 148 12.22 -14.07 -4.39
N HIS A 149 13.21 -13.80 -5.24
CA HIS A 149 14.01 -14.81 -5.90
C HIS A 149 15.17 -15.23 -5.00
N VAL A 150 15.01 -16.33 -4.27
CA VAL A 150 16.11 -16.86 -3.46
C VAL A 150 17.24 -17.32 -4.40
N PRO A 151 18.47 -16.78 -4.30
CA PRO A 151 19.57 -17.28 -5.12
C PRO A 151 19.92 -18.72 -4.73
N PRO A 152 20.47 -19.53 -5.66
CA PRO A 152 21.02 -20.83 -5.30
C PRO A 152 22.06 -20.71 -4.19
N TYR A 153 22.14 -21.76 -3.37
CA TYR A 153 23.09 -21.79 -2.26
C TYR A 153 24.52 -21.54 -2.74
N GLY A 154 25.23 -20.66 -2.04
CA GLY A 154 26.60 -20.27 -2.30
C GLY A 154 26.79 -19.35 -3.51
N LYS A 155 25.69 -18.85 -4.11
CA LYS A 155 25.72 -18.05 -5.34
C LYS A 155 24.91 -16.75 -5.24
N PRO A 156 25.21 -15.88 -4.26
CA PRO A 156 24.49 -14.61 -4.12
C PRO A 156 24.58 -13.74 -5.38
N GLU A 157 25.60 -13.88 -6.21
CA GLU A 157 25.76 -13.15 -7.48
C GLU A 157 24.72 -13.46 -8.55
N GLU A 158 23.95 -14.55 -8.41
CA GLU A 158 22.84 -14.88 -9.34
C GLU A 158 21.56 -14.09 -9.03
N PHE A 159 21.54 -13.30 -7.94
CA PHE A 159 20.43 -12.40 -7.61
C PHE A 159 20.57 -11.05 -8.34
N ASP A 160 19.46 -10.52 -8.89
CA ASP A 160 19.45 -9.20 -9.52
C ASP A 160 19.24 -8.08 -8.47
N TYR A 161 20.35 -7.56 -7.96
CA TYR A 161 20.36 -6.45 -7.01
C TYR A 161 19.98 -5.12 -7.64
N THR A 162 19.99 -5.00 -8.96
CA THR A 162 19.92 -3.73 -9.67
C THR A 162 18.52 -3.39 -10.16
N HIS A 163 17.64 -4.39 -10.22
CA HIS A 163 16.26 -4.21 -10.66
C HIS A 163 15.47 -3.28 -9.72
N GLN A 164 15.24 -2.05 -10.18
CA GLN A 164 14.25 -1.14 -9.61
C GLN A 164 12.92 -1.37 -10.31
N GLU A 165 11.84 -1.45 -9.53
CA GLU A 165 10.49 -1.50 -10.11
C GLU A 165 10.18 -0.15 -10.73
N ASN A 166 9.77 -0.16 -11.99
CA ASN A 166 9.52 1.02 -12.81
C ASN A 166 8.19 0.96 -13.55
N ASN A 167 7.42 -0.11 -13.36
CA ASN A 167 6.08 -0.27 -13.92
C ASN A 167 5.08 0.60 -13.13
N PRO A 168 4.42 1.58 -13.78
CA PRO A 168 3.52 2.50 -13.08
C PRO A 168 2.32 1.80 -12.43
N ASP A 169 1.82 0.71 -13.01
CA ASP A 169 0.69 -0.03 -12.45
C ASP A 169 1.08 -0.74 -11.14
N LEU A 170 2.28 -1.31 -11.10
CA LEU A 170 2.83 -1.93 -9.89
C LEU A 170 3.17 -0.87 -8.82
N LEU A 171 3.82 0.23 -9.20
CA LEU A 171 4.09 1.32 -8.26
C LEU A 171 2.80 1.94 -7.69
N CYS A 172 1.73 2.01 -8.51
CA CYS A 172 0.41 2.42 -8.03
C CYS A 172 -0.17 1.45 -6.99
N LYS A 173 -0.05 0.13 -7.22
CA LYS A 173 -0.44 -0.88 -6.21
C LYS A 173 0.36 -0.72 -4.92
N ALA A 174 1.66 -0.48 -5.01
CA ALA A 174 2.52 -0.31 -3.83
C ALA A 174 2.03 0.86 -2.95
N LEU A 175 1.71 2.01 -3.55
CA LEU A 175 1.28 3.21 -2.83
C LEU A 175 -0.03 3.04 -2.03
N LYS A 176 -0.91 2.11 -2.43
CA LYS A 176 -2.20 1.87 -1.74
C LYS A 176 -2.04 1.39 -0.31
N ILE A 177 -0.95 0.68 -0.01
CA ILE A 177 -0.73 0.09 1.30
C ILE A 177 0.68 0.49 1.71
N ARG A 178 0.77 1.42 2.67
CA ARG A 178 2.04 2.01 3.09
C ARG A 178 2.07 2.30 4.56
N LEU A 179 3.27 2.57 5.05
CA LEU A 179 3.51 2.90 6.45
C LEU A 179 2.89 4.27 6.76
N ASN A 180 2.09 4.38 7.82
CA ASN A 180 1.69 5.66 8.40
C ASN A 180 2.83 6.22 9.24
N ASP A 181 3.35 5.42 10.18
CA ASP A 181 4.52 5.78 10.98
C ASP A 181 5.22 4.59 11.63
N TYR A 182 6.49 4.78 12.02
CA TYR A 182 7.29 3.80 12.75
C TYR A 182 7.79 4.39 14.07
N HIS A 183 7.77 3.58 15.13
CA HIS A 183 7.99 4.04 16.50
C HIS A 183 9.16 3.29 17.13
N PRO A 184 10.27 3.98 17.47
CA PRO A 184 11.39 3.36 18.16
C PRO A 184 11.02 2.97 19.59
N ILE A 185 11.38 1.77 20.00
CA ILE A 185 11.26 1.31 21.39
C ILE A 185 12.56 1.67 22.12
N ILE A 186 12.57 2.82 22.77
CA ILE A 186 13.73 3.34 23.51
C ILE A 186 13.70 2.81 24.94
N SER A 187 14.84 2.29 25.41
CA SER A 187 14.99 1.72 26.75
C SER A 187 15.98 2.52 27.60
N ASN A 188 15.67 2.67 28.90
CA ASN A 188 16.56 3.26 29.91
C ASN A 188 17.33 2.20 30.72
N GLY A 189 17.32 0.94 30.27
CA GLY A 189 17.93 -0.17 30.96
C GLY A 189 17.23 -1.49 30.69
N TYR A 190 17.91 -2.58 31.01
CA TYR A 190 17.47 -3.94 30.69
C TYR A 190 16.03 -4.28 31.12
N GLU A 191 15.66 -4.02 32.37
CA GLU A 191 14.33 -4.36 32.90
C GLU A 191 13.21 -3.52 32.25
N ASP A 192 13.45 -2.22 32.11
CA ASP A 192 12.57 -1.30 31.36
C ASP A 192 12.40 -1.76 29.91
N GLY A 193 13.49 -2.18 29.27
CA GLY A 193 13.49 -2.70 27.92
C GLY A 193 12.62 -3.94 27.74
N ILE A 194 12.77 -4.91 28.64
CA ILE A 194 11.93 -6.13 28.62
C ILE A 194 10.45 -5.78 28.76
N ASN A 195 10.11 -4.92 29.73
CA ASN A 195 8.72 -4.55 29.95
C ASN A 195 8.12 -3.83 28.74
N LYS A 196 8.83 -2.88 28.14
CA LYS A 196 8.38 -2.18 26.92
C LYS A 196 8.16 -3.12 25.74
N LEU A 197 9.08 -4.07 25.50
CA LEU A 197 8.89 -5.07 24.44
C LEU A 197 7.65 -5.94 24.70
N LYS A 198 7.44 -6.38 25.94
CA LYS A 198 6.26 -7.16 26.33
C LYS A 198 4.95 -6.37 26.19
N GLU A 199 4.95 -5.08 26.53
CA GLU A 199 3.79 -4.20 26.36
C GLU A 199 3.37 -4.13 24.90
N GLN A 200 4.32 -3.95 23.97
CA GLN A 200 4.00 -3.94 22.54
C GLN A 200 3.43 -5.29 22.06
N LEU A 201 4.06 -6.40 22.45
CA LEU A 201 3.59 -7.75 22.09
C LEU A 201 2.19 -8.03 22.67
N ALA A 202 1.91 -7.63 23.91
CA ALA A 202 0.59 -7.76 24.54
C ALA A 202 -0.48 -6.89 23.85
N ASN A 203 -0.07 -5.80 23.18
CA ASN A 203 -0.93 -4.94 22.36
C ASN A 203 -1.06 -5.44 20.90
N ASN A 204 -0.73 -6.71 20.64
CA ASN A 204 -0.77 -7.33 19.32
C ASN A 204 0.07 -6.57 18.28
N LYS A 205 1.25 -6.08 18.68
CA LYS A 205 2.27 -5.51 17.78
C LYS A 205 3.50 -6.43 17.76
N ILE A 206 3.91 -6.86 16.57
CA ILE A 206 5.21 -7.52 16.40
C ILE A 206 6.32 -6.48 16.18
N ILE A 207 7.55 -6.83 16.55
CA ILE A 207 8.65 -5.87 16.70
C ILE A 207 9.78 -6.25 15.75
N GLY A 208 10.07 -5.40 14.76
CA GLY A 208 11.29 -5.49 13.96
C GLY A 208 12.48 -5.01 14.78
N THR A 209 13.51 -5.85 14.92
CA THR A 209 14.74 -5.51 15.65
C THR A 209 15.98 -5.86 14.85
N GLN A 210 17.12 -5.34 15.31
CA GLN A 210 18.42 -5.57 14.73
C GLN A 210 19.49 -5.61 15.83
N GLY A 211 20.60 -6.28 15.56
CA GLY A 211 21.73 -6.36 16.47
C GLY A 211 22.81 -7.31 15.97
N PHE A 212 23.83 -7.52 16.79
CA PHE A 212 24.79 -8.60 16.53
C PHE A 212 24.09 -9.96 16.67
N PHE A 213 24.48 -10.92 15.85
CA PHE A 213 23.83 -12.23 15.85
C PHE A 213 24.86 -13.35 15.75
N ASP A 214 25.47 -13.69 16.89
CA ASP A 214 26.39 -14.83 17.04
C ASP A 214 25.87 -15.70 18.19
N TYR A 215 24.83 -16.46 17.88
CA TYR A 215 24.09 -17.25 18.86
C TYR A 215 24.62 -18.68 19.03
N ASP A 216 25.43 -19.18 18.09
CA ASP A 216 25.76 -20.61 17.97
C ASP A 216 26.55 -21.17 19.16
N TYR A 217 27.31 -20.35 19.88
CA TYR A 217 28.16 -20.83 20.97
C TYR A 217 27.44 -20.94 22.33
N TYR A 218 26.31 -20.28 22.48
CA TYR A 218 25.56 -20.24 23.74
C TYR A 218 24.08 -20.53 23.48
N VAL A 219 23.83 -21.64 22.79
CA VAL A 219 22.50 -22.20 22.56
C VAL A 219 22.17 -23.20 23.67
N GLY A 220 21.15 -22.89 24.46
CA GLY A 220 20.49 -23.81 25.37
C GLY A 220 19.26 -24.46 24.74
N THR A 221 18.57 -25.27 25.55
CA THR A 221 17.36 -25.99 25.12
C THR A 221 16.22 -25.71 26.10
N THR A 222 15.03 -25.45 25.59
CA THR A 222 13.82 -25.30 26.40
C THR A 222 13.37 -26.65 26.98
N GLN A 223 12.42 -26.62 27.90
CA GLN A 223 11.77 -27.83 28.41
C GLN A 223 11.11 -28.70 27.33
N ASP A 224 10.74 -28.11 26.20
CA ASP A 224 10.08 -28.79 25.07
C ASP A 224 11.07 -29.18 23.94
N GLY A 225 12.37 -29.01 24.16
CA GLY A 225 13.40 -29.38 23.18
C GLY A 225 13.74 -28.29 22.16
N GLU A 226 13.18 -27.09 22.29
CA GLU A 226 13.42 -25.99 21.35
C GLU A 226 14.75 -25.28 21.63
N TYR A 227 15.43 -24.81 20.59
CA TYR A 227 16.66 -24.03 20.68
C TYR A 227 16.42 -22.64 21.28
N ALA A 228 17.33 -22.19 22.14
CA ALA A 228 17.27 -20.89 22.77
C ALA A 228 18.66 -20.26 22.94
N CYS A 229 18.85 -19.01 22.51
CA CYS A 229 20.03 -18.23 22.83
C CYS A 229 20.01 -17.80 24.31
N VAL A 230 21.06 -18.13 25.08
CA VAL A 230 21.23 -17.68 26.47
C VAL A 230 22.30 -16.60 26.63
N GLN A 231 23.13 -16.38 25.60
CA GLN A 231 24.10 -15.30 25.53
C GLN A 231 24.45 -15.02 24.07
N ASN A 232 24.56 -13.74 23.72
CA ASN A 232 25.15 -13.31 22.47
C ASN A 232 26.57 -12.79 22.71
N ILE A 233 27.45 -12.96 21.73
CA ILE A 233 28.84 -12.53 21.83
C ILE A 233 29.25 -11.75 20.59
N ASN A 234 30.27 -10.92 20.73
CA ASN A 234 30.92 -10.29 19.59
C ASN A 234 32.44 -10.22 19.81
N LYS A 235 33.20 -10.09 18.74
CA LYS A 235 34.64 -9.85 18.73
C LYS A 235 34.87 -8.37 18.45
N ASP A 236 35.88 -7.76 19.07
CA ASP A 236 36.17 -6.30 19.01
C ASP A 236 36.36 -5.70 17.59
N ASN A 237 36.35 -6.52 16.54
CA ASN A 237 36.47 -6.11 15.14
C ASN A 237 35.50 -6.86 14.20
N ASN A 238 34.49 -7.56 14.73
CA ASN A 238 33.48 -8.25 13.93
C ASN A 238 32.17 -7.46 13.96
N TYR A 239 31.68 -7.06 12.79
CA TYR A 239 30.47 -6.26 12.64
C TYR A 239 29.39 -7.06 11.90
N PHE A 240 29.15 -8.30 12.33
CA PHE A 240 28.05 -9.09 11.79
C PHE A 240 26.73 -8.64 12.42
N GLY A 241 26.08 -7.69 11.75
CA GLY A 241 24.72 -7.26 12.06
C GLY A 241 23.69 -8.18 11.41
N HIS A 242 22.55 -8.35 12.08
CA HIS A 242 21.40 -9.08 11.56
C HIS A 242 20.11 -8.41 12.00
N ALA A 243 19.05 -8.56 11.20
CA ALA A 243 17.72 -8.11 11.52
C ALA A 243 16.75 -9.29 11.58
N PHE A 244 15.83 -9.25 12.54
CA PHE A 244 14.84 -10.29 12.77
C PHE A 244 13.64 -9.73 13.53
N THR A 245 12.56 -10.50 13.63
CA THR A 245 11.30 -10.03 14.23
C THR A 245 11.01 -10.74 15.54
N ILE A 246 10.65 -9.98 16.58
CA ILE A 246 10.15 -10.52 17.85
C ILE A 246 8.63 -10.70 17.73
N VAL A 247 8.17 -11.92 17.98
CA VAL A 247 6.79 -12.36 17.74
C VAL A 247 6.10 -12.87 19.00
N GLY A 248 6.77 -12.87 20.14
CA GLY A 248 6.17 -13.32 21.38
C GLY A 248 7.14 -13.32 22.55
N TYR A 249 6.64 -13.72 23.71
CA TYR A 249 7.41 -13.96 24.91
C TYR A 249 6.72 -14.99 25.80
N ASP A 250 7.50 -15.61 26.69
CA ASP A 250 7.00 -16.52 27.73
C ASP A 250 7.85 -16.29 28.97
N ASP A 251 7.23 -15.83 30.07
CA ASP A 251 7.88 -15.57 31.34
C ASP A 251 8.26 -16.84 32.10
N ASP A 252 7.55 -17.93 31.83
CA ASP A 252 7.68 -19.18 32.58
C ASP A 252 8.54 -20.23 31.86
N ILE A 253 8.91 -19.97 30.60
CA ILE A 253 9.80 -20.84 29.85
C ILE A 253 11.14 -21.04 30.59
N GLN A 254 11.52 -22.31 30.73
CA GLN A 254 12.80 -22.70 31.30
C GLN A 254 13.76 -23.15 30.21
N ILE A 255 14.97 -22.60 30.22
CA ILE A 255 16.03 -22.91 29.26
C ILE A 255 17.23 -23.47 30.02
N ARG A 256 17.70 -24.65 29.63
CA ARG A 256 18.88 -25.30 30.20
C ARG A 256 20.11 -25.08 29.32
N PHE A 257 21.23 -24.72 29.93
CA PHE A 257 22.54 -24.65 29.29
C PHE A 257 23.62 -25.06 30.30
N GLY A 258 24.28 -26.19 30.06
CA GLY A 258 25.15 -26.82 31.06
C GLY A 258 24.40 -27.06 32.37
N ASN A 259 25.00 -26.63 33.49
CA ASN A 259 24.40 -26.73 34.82
C ASN A 259 23.52 -25.52 35.20
N GLN A 260 23.26 -24.61 34.26
CA GLN A 260 22.49 -23.40 34.50
C GLN A 260 21.07 -23.53 33.95
N THR A 261 20.12 -22.89 34.63
CA THR A 261 18.74 -22.74 34.16
C THR A 261 18.39 -21.26 34.07
N PHE A 262 17.88 -20.84 32.92
CA PHE A 262 17.37 -19.50 32.63
C PHE A 262 15.84 -19.55 32.62
N LYS A 263 15.21 -18.45 33.04
CA LYS A 263 13.76 -18.30 33.07
C LYS A 263 13.38 -17.06 32.28
N GLY A 264 12.36 -17.20 31.44
CA GLY A 264 11.82 -16.10 30.63
C GLY A 264 12.59 -15.88 29.32
N ALA A 265 11.86 -15.75 28.22
CA ALA A 265 12.45 -15.50 26.90
C ALA A 265 11.51 -14.77 25.96
N PHE A 266 12.10 -14.11 24.96
CA PHE A 266 11.40 -13.64 23.76
C PHE A 266 11.45 -14.72 22.68
N LYS A 267 10.39 -14.81 21.88
CA LYS A 267 10.34 -15.64 20.67
C LYS A 267 10.64 -14.76 19.47
N ILE A 268 11.58 -15.19 18.64
CA ILE A 268 11.94 -14.50 17.40
C ILE A 268 11.66 -15.37 16.20
N VAL A 269 11.35 -14.74 15.06
CA VAL A 269 11.35 -15.36 13.73
C VAL A 269 12.53 -14.83 12.93
N ASN A 270 13.19 -15.73 12.21
CA ASN A 270 14.35 -15.45 11.38
C ASN A 270 14.00 -15.64 9.88
N SER A 271 14.89 -15.25 8.99
CA SER A 271 14.77 -15.39 7.53
C SER A 271 15.79 -16.37 6.94
N TRP A 272 16.13 -17.43 7.69
CA TRP A 272 17.19 -18.37 7.34
C TRP A 272 16.67 -19.79 7.13
N TYR A 273 17.30 -20.46 6.18
CA TYR A 273 17.18 -21.89 5.92
C TYR A 273 18.55 -22.55 6.13
N ASN A 274 18.56 -23.86 6.40
CA ASN A 274 19.77 -24.66 6.42
C ASN A 274 20.19 -25.01 4.98
N CYS A 275 21.44 -25.48 4.83
CA CYS A 275 21.93 -26.12 3.62
C CYS A 275 21.92 -27.65 3.79
N ASP A 276 21.92 -28.41 2.70
CA ASP A 276 22.14 -29.86 2.74
C ASP A 276 23.56 -30.18 3.24
N GLN A 277 23.85 -31.46 3.53
CA GLN A 277 25.15 -31.85 4.13
C GLN A 277 26.37 -31.43 3.29
N ASN A 278 26.19 -31.26 1.97
CA ASN A 278 27.24 -30.81 1.06
C ASN A 278 27.19 -29.31 0.75
N CYS A 279 26.22 -28.58 1.32
CA CYS A 279 26.01 -27.15 1.09
C CYS A 279 25.96 -26.80 -0.42
N THR A 280 25.04 -27.47 -1.11
CA THR A 280 24.73 -27.34 -2.54
C THR A 280 23.31 -26.81 -2.79
N GLN A 281 22.40 -26.94 -1.81
CA GLN A 281 21.05 -26.41 -1.89
C GLN A 281 20.48 -26.07 -0.50
N TRP A 282 19.54 -25.14 -0.48
CA TRP A 282 18.70 -24.85 0.69
C TRP A 282 17.79 -26.06 1.00
N THR A 283 17.58 -26.35 2.29
CA THR A 283 16.75 -27.48 2.74
C THR A 283 15.51 -27.04 3.49
N ASP A 284 15.65 -26.84 4.80
CA ASP A 284 14.59 -26.65 5.78
C ASP A 284 14.86 -25.41 6.62
N GLU A 285 13.84 -24.93 7.31
CA GLU A 285 13.93 -23.70 8.07
C GLU A 285 14.92 -23.83 9.24
N TRP A 286 15.63 -22.74 9.52
CA TRP A 286 16.63 -22.72 10.58
C TRP A 286 16.04 -23.00 11.98
N ARG A 287 16.70 -23.87 12.75
CA ARG A 287 16.38 -24.18 14.17
C ARG A 287 14.91 -24.59 14.38
N ASN A 288 14.14 -23.84 15.18
CA ASN A 288 12.79 -24.23 15.58
C ASN A 288 11.79 -23.90 14.46
N LYS A 289 12.01 -24.47 13.26
CA LYS A 289 11.24 -24.17 12.05
C LYS A 289 11.19 -22.66 11.73
N GLY A 290 12.36 -22.02 11.69
CA GLY A 290 12.51 -20.59 11.44
C GLY A 290 12.43 -19.71 12.68
N PHE A 291 12.10 -20.27 13.84
CA PHE A 291 12.04 -19.55 15.10
C PHE A 291 13.22 -19.86 16.03
N MET A 292 13.41 -18.99 17.02
CA MET A 292 14.24 -19.29 18.17
C MET A 292 13.77 -18.54 19.41
N TRP A 293 14.11 -19.06 20.59
CA TRP A 293 13.98 -18.31 21.83
C TRP A 293 15.25 -17.50 22.10
N VAL A 294 15.08 -16.31 22.69
CA VAL A 294 16.17 -15.50 23.21
C VAL A 294 15.86 -15.25 24.68
N ALA A 295 16.63 -15.89 25.56
CA ALA A 295 16.45 -15.75 27.00
C ALA A 295 16.54 -14.26 27.37
N TYR A 296 15.73 -13.82 28.33
CA TYR A 296 15.83 -12.45 28.82
C TYR A 296 17.26 -12.13 29.23
N ASP A 297 17.92 -13.04 29.95
CA ASP A 297 19.31 -12.86 30.37
C ASP A 297 20.25 -12.49 29.21
N ALA A 298 20.03 -13.01 28.00
CA ALA A 298 20.87 -12.74 26.83
C ALA A 298 20.88 -11.26 26.39
N LEU A 299 19.93 -10.44 26.85
CA LEU A 299 19.92 -9.00 26.60
C LEU A 299 20.76 -8.21 27.62
N LYS A 300 21.22 -8.84 28.71
CA LYS A 300 22.06 -8.18 29.69
C LYS A 300 23.49 -8.02 29.19
N PRO A 301 24.16 -6.89 29.50
CA PRO A 301 25.59 -6.73 29.21
C PRO A 301 26.48 -7.69 30.02
N SER A 302 25.99 -8.21 31.15
CA SER A 302 26.66 -9.22 31.98
C SER A 302 25.65 -10.22 32.55
N SER A 303 26.13 -11.40 32.95
CA SER A 303 25.31 -12.44 33.59
C SER A 303 25.99 -13.01 34.82
N ASP A 304 25.19 -13.26 35.85
CA ASP A 304 25.64 -13.93 37.07
C ASP A 304 25.68 -15.45 36.91
N LYS A 305 25.11 -16.00 35.82
CA LYS A 305 24.98 -17.44 35.58
C LYS A 305 26.08 -18.00 34.68
N ILE A 306 26.47 -17.23 33.66
CA ILE A 306 27.45 -17.66 32.65
C ILE A 306 28.41 -16.51 32.32
N LYS A 307 29.66 -16.87 32.02
CA LYS A 307 30.70 -15.95 31.57
C LYS A 307 31.06 -16.23 30.12
N CYS A 308 31.39 -15.20 29.36
CA CYS A 308 32.04 -15.40 28.07
C CYS A 308 33.44 -16.01 28.31
N ASN A 309 33.65 -17.23 27.85
CA ASN A 309 34.92 -17.95 27.97
C ASN A 309 35.69 -18.03 26.64
N ARG A 310 35.17 -17.40 25.59
CA ARG A 310 35.74 -17.47 24.25
C ARG A 310 36.80 -16.38 24.07
N TYR A 311 38.01 -16.79 23.75
CA TYR A 311 39.15 -15.89 23.63
C TYR A 311 38.90 -14.83 22.53
N GLY A 312 39.04 -13.55 22.91
CA GLY A 312 38.85 -12.41 22.01
C GLY A 312 37.39 -12.05 21.75
N TYR A 313 36.42 -12.65 22.47
CA TYR A 313 35.01 -12.28 22.38
C TYR A 313 34.53 -11.72 23.70
N HIS A 314 33.60 -10.76 23.63
CA HIS A 314 32.90 -10.18 24.76
C HIS A 314 31.40 -10.41 24.61
N ARG A 315 30.67 -10.37 25.73
CA ARG A 315 29.21 -10.45 25.73
C ARG A 315 28.64 -9.15 25.18
N VAL A 316 27.64 -9.26 24.33
CA VAL A 316 26.82 -8.14 23.86
C VAL A 316 25.35 -8.48 24.07
N PRO A 317 24.45 -7.48 24.19
CA PRO A 317 23.02 -7.74 24.14
C PRO A 317 22.64 -8.54 22.88
N ALA A 318 21.69 -9.46 23.02
CA ALA A 318 21.23 -10.29 21.91
C ALA A 318 20.58 -9.48 20.77
N PHE A 319 20.03 -8.30 21.06
CA PHE A 319 19.53 -7.32 20.10
C PHE A 319 19.38 -5.95 20.75
N GLY A 320 19.05 -4.95 19.94
CA GLY A 320 18.97 -3.55 20.33
C GLY A 320 20.32 -2.86 20.12
N TYR A 321 20.34 -1.90 19.21
CA TYR A 321 21.55 -1.16 18.82
C TYR A 321 21.37 0.31 19.25
N ASP A 322 22.37 0.87 19.94
CA ASP A 322 22.39 2.29 20.37
C ASP A 322 21.08 2.79 21.00
N SER A 323 20.73 2.24 22.17
CA SER A 323 19.55 2.55 23.01
C SER A 323 18.16 2.23 22.42
N THR A 324 18.06 1.89 21.13
CA THR A 324 16.82 1.49 20.47
C THR A 324 16.74 -0.03 20.39
N LEU A 325 15.72 -0.63 21.03
CA LEU A 325 15.54 -2.09 21.10
C LEU A 325 14.91 -2.68 19.85
N GLY A 326 14.23 -1.86 19.05
CA GLY A 326 13.47 -2.27 17.89
C GLY A 326 12.40 -1.23 17.57
N TYR A 327 11.52 -1.56 16.64
CA TYR A 327 10.48 -0.68 16.16
C TYR A 327 9.15 -1.41 16.09
N THR A 328 8.07 -0.71 16.44
CA THR A 328 6.71 -1.05 15.98
C THR A 328 6.34 -0.16 14.81
N ILE A 329 5.40 -0.59 13.97
CA ILE A 329 4.93 0.19 12.83
C ILE A 329 3.41 0.29 12.83
N ASP A 330 2.89 1.34 12.20
CA ASP A 330 1.48 1.51 11.87
C ASP A 330 1.34 1.53 10.35
N VAL A 331 0.47 0.65 9.83
CA VAL A 331 0.21 0.55 8.39
C VAL A 331 -1.16 1.12 8.08
N GLY A 332 -1.28 1.81 6.94
CA GLY A 332 -2.53 2.36 6.44
C GLY A 332 -2.87 1.83 5.06
N VAL A 333 -4.13 1.44 4.87
CA VAL A 333 -4.71 1.22 3.54
C VAL A 333 -5.31 2.54 3.06
N LYS A 334 -4.70 3.15 2.06
CA LYS A 334 -5.11 4.46 1.51
C LYS A 334 -6.26 4.30 0.51
N ASN A 335 -7.17 5.28 0.49
CA ASN A 335 -8.15 5.42 -0.57
C ASN A 335 -7.59 6.44 -1.55
N MET A 336 -6.74 6.01 -2.46
CA MET A 336 -6.15 6.91 -3.45
C MET A 336 -7.14 7.10 -4.61
N LYS A 337 -7.28 8.34 -5.07
CA LYS A 337 -8.08 8.66 -6.26
C LYS A 337 -7.24 8.93 -7.50
N LEU A 338 -6.12 9.63 -7.32
CA LEU A 338 -5.30 10.14 -8.40
C LEU A 338 -3.82 10.13 -8.00
N LEU A 339 -2.97 9.88 -8.99
CA LEU A 339 -1.51 9.89 -8.89
C LEU A 339 -0.95 10.83 -9.95
N ALA A 340 0.19 11.43 -9.65
CA ALA A 340 1.04 12.08 -10.63
C ALA A 340 2.19 11.14 -10.99
N GLU A 341 2.54 11.11 -12.26
CA GLU A 341 3.65 10.35 -12.81
C GLU A 341 4.55 11.25 -13.65
N ALA A 342 5.85 10.99 -13.58
CA ALA A 342 6.80 11.38 -14.60
C ALA A 342 7.50 10.15 -15.18
N ASP A 343 7.45 10.01 -16.50
CA ASP A 343 8.24 9.00 -17.21
C ASP A 343 9.61 9.59 -17.54
N VAL A 344 10.67 8.93 -17.07
CA VAL A 344 12.02 9.51 -17.09
C VAL A 344 13.08 8.52 -17.52
N ASP A 345 14.14 9.06 -18.14
CA ASP A 345 15.45 8.43 -18.20
C ASP A 345 16.43 9.22 -17.33
N SER A 346 17.15 8.51 -16.46
CA SER A 346 18.21 9.10 -15.65
C SER A 346 19.37 8.13 -15.48
N THR A 347 20.58 8.66 -15.39
CA THR A 347 21.77 7.89 -14.97
C THR A 347 21.93 7.84 -13.46
N ASP A 348 21.11 8.60 -12.72
CA ASP A 348 21.18 8.74 -11.28
C ASP A 348 19.84 9.24 -10.73
N LEU A 349 19.12 8.31 -10.10
CA LEU A 349 17.86 8.59 -9.42
C LEU A 349 18.02 9.36 -8.11
N SER A 350 19.24 9.46 -7.57
CA SER A 350 19.49 10.12 -6.30
C SER A 350 19.21 11.62 -6.45
N GLY A 351 18.40 12.16 -5.55
CA GLY A 351 18.08 13.59 -5.54
C GLY A 351 16.95 14.02 -6.48
N ILE A 352 16.29 13.10 -7.19
CA ILE A 352 15.08 13.42 -7.96
C ILE A 352 13.93 13.70 -6.99
N THR A 353 13.22 14.81 -7.21
CA THR A 353 11.98 15.17 -6.51
C THR A 353 10.92 15.50 -7.54
N ILE A 354 9.75 14.87 -7.44
CA ILE A 354 8.54 15.24 -8.18
C ILE A 354 7.65 16.08 -7.27
N GLN A 355 7.28 17.25 -7.75
CA GLN A 355 6.34 18.15 -7.09
C GLN A 355 5.14 18.34 -8.00
N THR A 356 3.94 18.20 -7.42
CA THR A 356 2.68 18.45 -8.11
C THR A 356 1.96 19.60 -7.42
N VAL A 357 1.53 20.59 -8.21
CA VAL A 357 0.82 21.79 -7.74
C VAL A 357 -0.51 21.88 -8.46
N ASP A 358 -1.58 22.11 -7.72
CA ASP A 358 -2.89 22.50 -8.24
C ASP A 358 -2.80 23.94 -8.72
N VAL A 359 -2.92 24.18 -10.02
CA VAL A 359 -2.67 25.51 -10.60
C VAL A 359 -3.72 26.52 -10.13
N ASP A 360 -4.94 26.08 -9.85
CA ASP A 360 -6.02 26.95 -9.40
C ASP A 360 -5.99 27.19 -7.88
N ASN A 361 -5.18 26.41 -7.15
CA ASN A 361 -4.96 26.56 -5.73
C ASN A 361 -3.52 26.22 -5.37
N GLU A 362 -2.59 27.15 -5.62
CA GLU A 362 -1.14 26.91 -5.50
C GLU A 362 -0.66 26.55 -4.08
N ASN A 363 -1.51 26.67 -3.05
CA ASN A 363 -1.21 26.17 -1.70
C ASN A 363 -1.39 24.65 -1.57
N ASN A 364 -2.05 24.01 -2.54
CA ASN A 364 -2.29 22.58 -2.59
C ASN A 364 -1.16 21.92 -3.38
N VAL A 365 -0.17 21.42 -2.64
CA VAL A 365 1.09 20.91 -3.17
C VAL A 365 1.34 19.50 -2.63
N SER A 366 1.63 18.56 -3.53
CA SER A 366 2.23 17.27 -3.19
C SER A 366 3.70 17.30 -3.57
N THR A 367 4.56 16.74 -2.72
CA THR A 367 5.99 16.62 -3.01
C THR A 367 6.47 15.24 -2.60
N PHE A 368 7.09 14.56 -3.56
CA PHE A 368 7.78 13.30 -3.36
C PHE A 368 9.25 13.51 -3.71
N SER A 369 10.13 13.20 -2.76
CA SER A 369 11.58 13.24 -2.98
C SER A 369 12.11 11.83 -2.99
N ASN A 370 12.57 11.34 -4.12
CA ASN A 370 13.02 9.97 -4.27
C ASN A 370 13.97 9.58 -3.14
N PHE A 371 13.84 8.34 -2.68
CA PHE A 371 14.60 7.85 -1.55
C PHE A 371 16.09 7.92 -1.91
N SER A 372 16.80 8.85 -1.28
CA SER A 372 18.20 9.13 -1.55
C SER A 372 19.05 7.99 -1.02
N ASN A 373 19.29 7.02 -1.87
CA ASN A 373 20.48 6.18 -1.79
C ASN A 373 21.49 6.76 -2.76
N ASN A 374 22.78 6.80 -2.40
CA ASN A 374 23.88 7.28 -3.27
C ASN A 374 24.15 6.31 -4.44
N TYR A 375 23.07 5.81 -5.04
CA TYR A 375 23.03 4.75 -6.00
C TYR A 375 22.94 5.34 -7.40
N THR A 376 24.09 5.39 -8.06
CA THR A 376 24.20 5.82 -9.45
C THR A 376 23.95 4.62 -10.36
N ASN A 377 22.71 4.48 -10.83
CA ASN A 377 22.37 3.50 -11.85
C ASN A 377 21.42 4.11 -12.87
N SER A 378 21.48 3.59 -14.10
CA SER A 378 20.52 3.95 -15.13
C SER A 378 19.11 3.49 -14.72
N TYR A 379 18.18 4.42 -14.73
CA TYR A 379 16.76 4.19 -14.53
C TYR A 379 16.01 4.70 -15.75
N SER A 380 15.05 3.92 -16.19
CA SER A 380 14.15 4.23 -17.29
C SER A 380 12.76 3.81 -16.86
N GLY A 381 11.79 4.72 -16.86
CA GLY A 381 10.40 4.43 -16.53
C GLY A 381 9.79 5.40 -15.52
N ALA A 382 8.73 4.93 -14.85
CA ALA A 382 7.83 5.79 -14.10
C ALA A 382 8.37 6.19 -12.73
N ILE A 383 8.24 7.46 -12.35
CA ILE A 383 8.28 7.93 -10.96
C ILE A 383 6.88 8.42 -10.61
N VAL A 384 6.26 7.81 -9.61
CA VAL A 384 4.88 8.11 -9.21
C VAL A 384 4.78 8.71 -7.82
N THR A 385 3.78 9.56 -7.60
CA THR A 385 3.39 10.07 -6.29
C THR A 385 1.87 10.13 -6.19
N ASP A 386 1.30 9.78 -5.03
CA ASP A 386 -0.12 10.01 -4.81
C ASP A 386 -0.40 11.50 -4.62
N ILE A 387 -1.50 11.96 -5.21
CA ILE A 387 -1.98 13.34 -5.09
C ILE A 387 -3.41 13.36 -4.55
N ASP A 388 -3.77 12.33 -3.80
CA ASP A 388 -5.11 12.15 -3.23
C ASP A 388 -5.53 13.31 -2.34
N SER A 389 -4.59 13.90 -1.60
CA SER A 389 -4.83 15.10 -0.79
C SER A 389 -5.36 16.30 -1.59
N MET A 390 -5.11 16.30 -2.90
CA MET A 390 -5.54 17.32 -3.86
C MET A 390 -6.93 17.02 -4.46
N CYS A 391 -7.48 15.82 -4.23
CA CYS A 391 -8.74 15.35 -4.78
C CYS A 391 -9.95 15.73 -3.90
N LYS A 392 -10.08 17.03 -3.60
CA LYS A 392 -11.20 17.60 -2.83
C LYS A 392 -12.20 18.27 -3.77
N ASN A 393 -13.50 18.15 -3.47
CA ASN A 393 -14.59 18.62 -4.34
C ASN A 393 -14.49 18.00 -5.74
N ASP A 394 -14.93 18.73 -6.76
CA ASP A 394 -14.69 18.37 -8.16
C ASP A 394 -13.22 18.60 -8.52
N TYR A 395 -12.48 17.50 -8.66
CA TYR A 395 -11.05 17.49 -8.96
C TYR A 395 -10.73 16.96 -10.36
N PHE A 396 -11.75 16.75 -11.19
CA PHE A 396 -11.56 16.17 -12.52
C PHE A 396 -12.17 17.01 -13.65
N THR A 397 -13.08 17.95 -13.37
CA THR A 397 -13.60 18.87 -14.39
C THR A 397 -12.81 20.17 -14.44
N ASN A 398 -12.27 20.51 -15.62
CA ASN A 398 -11.49 21.72 -15.90
C ASN A 398 -10.41 22.03 -14.83
N ARG A 399 -9.60 21.03 -14.48
CA ARG A 399 -8.51 21.15 -13.50
C ARG A 399 -7.16 21.12 -14.17
N LYS A 400 -6.18 21.77 -13.54
CA LYS A 400 -4.81 21.84 -14.06
C LYS A 400 -3.81 21.51 -12.97
N TYR A 401 -2.93 20.57 -13.27
CA TYR A 401 -1.89 20.09 -12.36
C TYR A 401 -0.52 20.36 -12.97
N ARG A 402 0.27 21.21 -12.33
CA ARG A 402 1.66 21.44 -12.71
C ARG A 402 2.53 20.39 -12.04
N ILE A 403 3.17 19.55 -12.84
CA ILE A 403 4.14 18.55 -12.37
C ILE A 403 5.54 19.05 -12.69
N THR A 404 6.43 19.05 -11.70
CA THR A 404 7.80 19.54 -11.82
C THR A 404 8.75 18.52 -11.22
N LEU A 405 9.78 18.16 -11.99
CA LEU A 405 10.90 17.35 -11.54
C LEU A 405 12.09 18.24 -11.26
N THR A 406 12.66 18.12 -10.07
CA THR A 406 13.91 18.75 -9.71
C THR A 406 14.92 17.69 -9.35
N ASN A 407 16.18 17.88 -9.75
CA ASN A 407 17.27 17.00 -9.36
C ASN A 407 18.33 17.81 -8.59
N SER A 408 18.59 17.44 -7.33
CA SER A 408 19.58 18.11 -6.49
C SER A 408 21.03 17.79 -6.87
N ASN A 409 21.28 16.70 -7.61
CA ASN A 409 22.62 16.15 -7.80
C ASN A 409 23.28 16.55 -9.13
N SER A 410 22.71 17.54 -9.83
CA SER A 410 23.17 18.06 -11.13
C SER A 410 23.27 17.04 -12.27
N THR A 411 22.83 15.80 -12.03
CA THR A 411 22.79 14.72 -13.02
C THR A 411 21.63 14.93 -13.99
N LEU A 412 21.82 14.45 -15.21
CA LEU A 412 20.85 14.65 -16.28
C LEU A 412 19.64 13.74 -16.07
N VAL A 413 18.45 14.33 -16.08
CA VAL A 413 17.16 13.64 -16.06
C VAL A 413 16.43 14.09 -17.31
N TYR A 414 16.08 13.14 -18.16
CA TYR A 414 15.22 13.35 -19.30
C TYR A 414 13.81 12.99 -18.90
N VAL A 415 12.86 13.89 -19.12
CA VAL A 415 11.44 13.65 -18.87
C VAL A 415 10.78 13.46 -20.23
N HIS A 416 10.15 12.32 -20.44
CA HIS A 416 9.47 11.99 -21.70
C HIS A 416 8.01 12.46 -21.68
N SER A 417 7.33 12.19 -20.56
CA SER A 417 5.94 12.59 -20.37
C SER A 417 5.64 12.87 -18.90
N LEU A 418 4.60 13.65 -18.67
CA LEU A 418 4.00 13.86 -17.35
C LEU A 418 2.54 13.47 -17.42
N SER A 419 2.08 12.67 -16.47
CA SER A 419 0.76 12.07 -16.52
C SER A 419 0.04 12.14 -15.18
N LEU A 420 -1.28 12.15 -15.25
CA LEU A 420 -2.16 11.83 -14.13
C LEU A 420 -2.68 10.42 -14.35
N ARG A 421 -2.68 9.61 -13.27
CA ARG A 421 -3.19 8.24 -13.29
C ARG A 421 -4.24 8.01 -12.23
N ASP A 422 -5.22 7.16 -12.53
CA ASP A 422 -6.14 6.66 -11.51
C ASP A 422 -5.46 5.63 -10.60
N ASP A 423 -6.16 5.19 -9.55
CA ASP A 423 -5.61 4.25 -8.58
C ASP A 423 -5.46 2.81 -9.09
N LEU A 424 -5.80 2.52 -10.35
CA LEU A 424 -5.43 1.25 -11.00
C LEU A 424 -4.24 1.40 -11.93
N GLY A 425 -3.64 2.59 -11.99
CA GLY A 425 -2.50 2.89 -12.86
C GLY A 425 -2.90 3.35 -14.26
N LYS A 426 -4.19 3.52 -14.58
CA LYS A 426 -4.58 3.99 -15.93
C LYS A 426 -4.28 5.47 -16.09
N VAL A 427 -3.70 5.85 -17.22
CA VAL A 427 -3.50 7.27 -17.58
C VAL A 427 -4.86 7.91 -17.85
N VAL A 428 -5.13 9.03 -17.20
CA VAL A 428 -6.38 9.80 -17.36
C VAL A 428 -6.17 11.17 -17.98
N ALA A 429 -4.94 11.67 -17.94
CA ALA A 429 -4.49 12.85 -18.66
C ALA A 429 -2.97 12.81 -18.76
N HIS A 430 -2.39 13.36 -19.83
CA HIS A 430 -0.94 13.44 -19.98
C HIS A 430 -0.53 14.63 -20.83
N VAL A 431 0.76 14.95 -20.77
CA VAL A 431 1.44 15.85 -21.70
C VAL A 431 2.80 15.27 -22.04
N ASP A 432 3.12 15.23 -23.33
CA ASP A 432 4.46 14.89 -23.80
C ASP A 432 5.41 16.07 -23.55
N ILE A 433 6.63 15.75 -23.12
CA ILE A 433 7.65 16.74 -22.80
C ILE A 433 8.73 16.73 -23.88
N ASP A 434 8.72 17.77 -24.70
CA ASP A 434 9.78 17.99 -25.69
C ASP A 434 10.99 18.72 -25.08
N GLY A 435 12.17 18.14 -25.30
CA GLY A 435 13.46 18.76 -25.00
C GLY A 435 13.89 18.64 -23.53
N ALA A 436 14.68 19.59 -23.05
CA ALA A 436 15.27 19.56 -21.70
C ALA A 436 14.34 20.13 -20.61
N LYS A 437 13.02 20.09 -20.81
CA LYS A 437 12.06 20.59 -19.83
C LYS A 437 11.85 19.52 -18.76
N ASN A 438 11.76 19.97 -17.52
CA ASN A 438 11.49 19.14 -16.34
C ASN A 438 10.16 19.51 -15.68
N THR A 439 9.30 20.25 -16.39
CA THR A 439 8.03 20.74 -15.86
C THR A 439 6.98 20.83 -16.97
N GLY A 440 5.73 20.57 -16.62
CA GLY A 440 4.59 20.68 -17.53
C GLY A 440 3.28 20.83 -16.76
N VAL A 441 2.25 21.30 -17.44
CA VAL A 441 0.87 21.39 -16.92
C VAL A 441 0.04 20.31 -17.60
N VAL A 442 -0.48 19.39 -16.80
CA VAL A 442 -1.42 18.36 -17.24
C VAL A 442 -2.83 18.88 -16.95
N GLU A 443 -3.67 18.95 -17.98
CA GLU A 443 -5.06 19.36 -17.87
C GLU A 443 -5.94 18.11 -17.71
N LEU A 444 -6.75 18.09 -16.66
CA LEU A 444 -7.73 17.05 -16.40
C LEU A 444 -9.12 17.68 -16.57
N ASP A 445 -9.80 17.31 -17.66
CA ASP A 445 -11.15 17.77 -17.96
C ASP A 445 -12.02 16.59 -18.36
N LEU A 446 -12.48 15.89 -17.34
CA LEU A 446 -13.43 14.79 -17.45
C LEU A 446 -14.81 15.27 -17.02
N GLN A 447 -15.84 14.67 -17.61
CA GLN A 447 -17.22 14.88 -17.24
C GLN A 447 -17.76 13.65 -16.53
N ARG A 448 -18.70 13.83 -15.59
CA ARG A 448 -19.43 12.68 -15.05
C ARG A 448 -20.07 11.92 -16.22
N GLY A 449 -19.88 10.61 -16.22
CA GLY A 449 -20.24 9.72 -17.32
C GLY A 449 -19.09 9.35 -18.25
N ASP A 450 -17.97 10.07 -18.30
CA ASP A 450 -16.79 9.72 -19.12
C ASP A 450 -15.94 8.70 -18.37
N ILE A 451 -16.37 7.44 -18.42
CA ILE A 451 -15.86 6.36 -17.58
C ILE A 451 -14.63 5.70 -18.21
N ASN A 452 -14.50 5.76 -19.54
CA ASN A 452 -13.38 5.23 -20.30
C ASN A 452 -12.23 6.25 -20.50
N TYR A 453 -12.42 7.50 -20.10
CA TYR A 453 -11.47 8.62 -20.19
C TYR A 453 -11.14 9.06 -21.63
N ASP A 454 -12.06 8.89 -22.57
CA ASP A 454 -11.86 9.31 -23.96
C ASP A 454 -12.40 10.72 -24.27
N HIS A 455 -12.95 11.41 -23.26
CA HIS A 455 -13.54 12.74 -23.36
C HIS A 455 -14.82 12.79 -24.22
N VAL A 456 -15.46 11.65 -24.48
CA VAL A 456 -16.65 11.53 -25.33
C VAL A 456 -17.71 10.65 -24.67
N LEU A 457 -18.78 11.27 -24.15
CA LEU A 457 -19.91 10.56 -23.55
C LEU A 457 -20.71 9.74 -24.57
N ASP A 458 -20.42 8.44 -24.69
CA ASP A 458 -21.00 7.58 -25.71
C ASP A 458 -21.54 6.22 -25.21
N SER A 459 -21.74 5.25 -26.12
CA SER A 459 -22.23 3.92 -25.75
C SER A 459 -21.23 3.09 -24.93
N ALA A 460 -19.92 3.30 -25.10
CA ALA A 460 -18.90 2.56 -24.38
C ALA A 460 -18.94 2.89 -22.87
N ASP A 461 -19.08 4.16 -22.53
CA ASP A 461 -19.30 4.60 -21.15
C ASP A 461 -20.57 4.01 -20.55
N ARG A 462 -21.66 4.10 -21.30
CA ARG A 462 -22.96 3.58 -20.88
C ARG A 462 -22.89 2.07 -20.61
N ASP A 463 -22.18 1.32 -21.45
CA ASP A 463 -21.99 -0.11 -21.27
C ASP A 463 -21.15 -0.41 -20.02
N MET A 464 -20.12 0.39 -19.73
CA MET A 464 -19.35 0.27 -18.49
C MET A 464 -20.21 0.54 -17.25
N LEU A 465 -21.03 1.60 -17.27
CA LEU A 465 -21.98 1.92 -16.19
C LEU A 465 -23.00 0.80 -16.00
N LEU A 466 -23.62 0.33 -17.09
CA LEU A 466 -24.62 -0.74 -17.07
C LEU A 466 -24.03 -2.05 -16.53
N ASN A 467 -22.81 -2.40 -16.92
CA ASN A 467 -22.09 -3.56 -16.42
C ASN A 467 -21.88 -3.47 -14.91
N TYR A 468 -21.46 -2.31 -14.41
CA TYR A 468 -21.28 -2.09 -12.98
C TYR A 468 -22.59 -2.18 -12.19
N VAL A 469 -23.66 -1.48 -12.64
CA VAL A 469 -24.98 -1.51 -11.98
C VAL A 469 -25.55 -2.93 -11.94
N ASN A 470 -25.43 -3.69 -13.04
CA ASN A 470 -25.86 -5.08 -13.08
C ASN A 470 -25.03 -5.98 -12.15
N TYR A 471 -23.71 -5.77 -12.08
CA TYR A 471 -22.83 -6.49 -11.16
C TYR A 471 -23.26 -6.28 -9.70
N VAL A 472 -23.45 -5.02 -9.28
CA VAL A 472 -23.92 -4.66 -7.94
C VAL A 472 -25.28 -5.27 -7.63
N ARG A 473 -26.22 -5.22 -8.60
CA ARG A 473 -27.59 -5.71 -8.43
C ARG A 473 -27.70 -7.24 -8.34
N TYR A 474 -26.96 -7.97 -9.17
CA TYR A 474 -27.15 -9.42 -9.34
C TYR A 474 -26.08 -10.28 -8.65
N GLN A 475 -25.04 -9.68 -8.06
CA GLN A 475 -23.93 -10.37 -7.39
C GLN A 475 -23.33 -11.53 -8.22
N LYS A 476 -23.36 -11.40 -9.55
CA LYS A 476 -22.90 -12.47 -10.46
C LYS A 476 -21.39 -12.36 -10.68
N ASP A 477 -20.75 -13.49 -10.45
CA ASP A 477 -19.37 -13.85 -10.74
C ASP A 477 -18.25 -13.08 -10.00
N LYS A 478 -17.45 -13.85 -9.27
CA LYS A 478 -16.23 -13.47 -8.54
C LYS A 478 -15.05 -13.18 -9.50
N GLY A 479 -15.31 -12.41 -10.54
CA GLY A 479 -14.33 -11.90 -11.49
C GLY A 479 -14.60 -10.43 -11.83
N ALA A 480 -15.12 -9.68 -10.86
CA ALA A 480 -15.61 -8.32 -10.99
C ALA A 480 -14.61 -7.44 -11.75
N PHE A 481 -15.11 -6.70 -12.75
CA PHE A 481 -14.38 -5.61 -13.38
C PHE A 481 -13.83 -4.69 -12.28
N GLU A 482 -12.50 -4.63 -12.15
CA GLU A 482 -11.87 -3.66 -11.26
C GLU A 482 -11.98 -2.28 -11.90
N TYR A 483 -12.98 -1.51 -11.46
CA TYR A 483 -13.07 -0.08 -11.73
C TYR A 483 -12.33 0.69 -10.65
N SER A 484 -11.57 1.69 -11.07
CA SER A 484 -10.84 2.59 -10.19
C SER A 484 -11.80 3.46 -9.38
N THR A 485 -11.28 4.11 -8.36
CA THR A 485 -12.04 5.05 -7.53
C THR A 485 -12.55 6.21 -8.39
N LEU A 486 -11.73 6.75 -9.29
CA LEU A 486 -12.14 7.82 -10.21
C LEU A 486 -13.25 7.34 -11.16
N GLN A 487 -13.14 6.15 -11.77
CA GLN A 487 -14.22 5.61 -12.62
C GLN A 487 -15.55 5.51 -11.87
N LYS A 488 -15.52 5.07 -10.61
CA LYS A 488 -16.73 5.01 -9.77
C LYS A 488 -17.30 6.40 -9.46
N GLU A 489 -16.45 7.41 -9.26
CA GLU A 489 -16.92 8.78 -9.09
C GLU A 489 -17.54 9.35 -10.36
N LEU A 490 -17.01 9.00 -11.54
CA LEU A 490 -17.58 9.39 -12.83
C LEU A 490 -18.89 8.64 -13.14
N MET A 491 -19.06 7.43 -12.62
CA MET A 491 -20.30 6.65 -12.73
C MET A 491 -21.47 7.20 -11.90
N ASP A 492 -21.21 7.92 -10.82
CA ASP A 492 -22.24 8.60 -10.00
C ASP A 492 -22.68 9.90 -10.69
N ILE A 493 -23.41 9.77 -11.79
CA ILE A 493 -23.71 10.88 -12.71
C ILE A 493 -24.63 11.90 -12.07
N ASN A 494 -25.60 11.43 -11.27
CA ASN A 494 -26.53 12.31 -10.57
C ASN A 494 -25.97 12.89 -9.25
N ALA A 495 -24.76 12.46 -8.85
CA ALA A 495 -24.05 12.88 -7.65
C ALA A 495 -24.83 12.66 -6.34
N ASP A 496 -25.63 11.58 -6.26
CA ASP A 496 -26.39 11.20 -5.06
C ASP A 496 -25.60 10.27 -4.11
N GLY A 497 -24.37 9.92 -4.48
CA GLY A 497 -23.47 9.06 -3.71
C GLY A 497 -23.76 7.57 -3.88
N ARG A 498 -24.62 7.20 -4.84
CA ARG A 498 -24.90 5.82 -5.22
C ARG A 498 -24.72 5.68 -6.72
N ILE A 499 -24.35 4.47 -7.14
CA ILE A 499 -24.23 4.13 -8.56
C ILE A 499 -25.32 3.08 -8.82
N ASP A 500 -26.43 3.51 -9.40
CA ASP A 500 -27.61 2.68 -9.63
C ASP A 500 -28.34 3.01 -10.96
N GLU A 501 -29.57 2.51 -11.13
CA GLU A 501 -30.35 2.70 -12.35
C GLU A 501 -30.62 4.18 -12.66
N LYS A 502 -30.63 5.05 -11.65
CA LYS A 502 -30.83 6.49 -11.86
C LYS A 502 -29.65 7.15 -12.55
N ASP A 503 -28.44 6.61 -12.42
CA ASP A 503 -27.28 7.11 -13.14
C ASP A 503 -27.35 6.75 -14.62
N ILE A 504 -27.91 5.58 -14.94
CA ILE A 504 -28.20 5.20 -16.33
C ILE A 504 -29.25 6.16 -16.90
N ASP A 505 -30.30 6.44 -16.14
CA ASP A 505 -31.33 7.40 -16.57
C ASP A 505 -30.75 8.82 -16.72
N ALA A 506 -29.87 9.25 -15.82
CA ALA A 506 -29.19 10.54 -15.91
C ALA A 506 -28.27 10.60 -17.14
N PHE A 507 -27.46 9.56 -17.37
CA PHE A 507 -26.62 9.42 -18.56
C PHE A 507 -27.46 9.49 -19.82
N ASP A 508 -28.61 8.82 -19.90
CA ASP A 508 -29.40 8.80 -21.12
C ASP A 508 -30.17 10.11 -21.37
N ASN A 509 -30.43 10.90 -20.32
CA ASN A 509 -31.24 12.12 -20.41
C ASN A 509 -30.42 13.41 -20.61
N ASP A 510 -29.14 13.42 -20.26
CA ASP A 510 -28.30 14.63 -20.31
C ASP A 510 -28.05 15.17 -21.74
N CYS A 511 -28.20 14.35 -22.78
CA CYS A 511 -28.13 14.80 -24.17
C CYS A 511 -29.44 15.39 -24.73
N TRP A 512 -30.45 15.61 -23.87
CA TRP A 512 -31.75 16.17 -24.25
C TRP A 512 -32.05 17.47 -23.50
N THR A 513 -32.65 18.43 -24.19
CA THR A 513 -33.29 19.57 -23.53
C THR A 513 -34.54 19.10 -22.75
N PRO A 514 -35.04 19.88 -21.78
CA PRO A 514 -36.23 19.52 -21.01
C PRO A 514 -37.49 19.25 -21.86
N ASP A 515 -37.58 19.85 -23.04
CA ASP A 515 -38.65 19.65 -24.02
C ASP A 515 -38.36 18.53 -25.04
N GLY A 516 -37.21 17.84 -24.93
CA GLY A 516 -36.90 16.63 -25.69
C GLY A 516 -36.14 16.85 -26.99
N LYS A 517 -35.53 18.03 -27.20
CA LYS A 517 -34.63 18.28 -28.33
C LYS A 517 -33.26 17.67 -28.07
N TYR A 518 -32.70 16.97 -29.05
CA TYR A 518 -31.33 16.46 -28.95
C TYR A 518 -30.31 17.60 -28.99
N ILE A 519 -29.33 17.53 -28.09
CA ILE A 519 -28.21 18.48 -28.01
C ILE A 519 -27.01 17.81 -28.66
N SER A 520 -26.67 18.18 -29.90
CA SER A 520 -25.47 17.66 -30.57
C SER A 520 -24.23 18.49 -30.18
N ASN A 521 -23.07 17.83 -30.13
CA ASN A 521 -21.80 18.46 -29.77
C ASN A 521 -21.35 19.55 -30.76
N ASP A 522 -21.77 19.46 -32.02
CA ASP A 522 -21.43 20.42 -33.10
C ASP A 522 -22.52 21.48 -33.31
N GLY A 523 -23.60 21.47 -32.52
CA GLY A 523 -24.75 22.36 -32.65
C GLY A 523 -25.64 22.12 -33.87
N SER A 524 -25.41 21.05 -34.63
CA SER A 524 -26.27 20.63 -35.75
C SER A 524 -27.62 20.10 -35.28
N VAL A 525 -28.64 20.19 -36.16
CA VAL A 525 -29.96 19.60 -35.91
C VAL A 525 -30.00 18.23 -36.57
N TRP A 526 -30.04 17.18 -35.75
CA TRP A 526 -30.14 15.81 -36.24
C TRP A 526 -31.61 15.46 -36.50
N THR A 527 -31.89 14.75 -37.61
CA THR A 527 -33.23 14.34 -38.02
C THR A 527 -33.22 12.87 -38.46
N GLY A 528 -34.35 12.17 -38.32
CA GLY A 528 -34.47 10.75 -38.67
C GLY A 528 -33.92 9.80 -37.60
N TRP A 529 -33.57 8.58 -38.01
CA TRP A 529 -33.07 7.54 -37.10
C TRP A 529 -31.60 7.75 -36.73
N HIS A 530 -31.32 7.79 -35.44
CA HIS A 530 -29.97 7.88 -34.89
C HIS A 530 -29.80 6.95 -33.69
N ILE A 531 -28.59 6.42 -33.53
CA ILE A 531 -28.18 5.76 -32.28
C ILE A 531 -27.56 6.84 -31.41
N ILE A 532 -28.17 7.10 -30.25
CA ILE A 532 -27.70 8.09 -29.27
C ILE A 532 -27.49 7.33 -27.96
N ARG A 533 -26.25 7.34 -27.45
CA ARG A 533 -25.85 6.63 -26.21
C ARG A 533 -26.36 5.18 -26.22
N GLY A 534 -26.14 4.45 -27.32
CA GLY A 534 -26.49 3.03 -27.47
C GLY A 534 -27.99 2.70 -27.67
N SER A 535 -28.88 3.70 -27.73
CA SER A 535 -30.32 3.51 -27.98
C SER A 535 -30.74 4.14 -29.31
N TYR A 536 -31.66 3.49 -30.04
CA TYR A 536 -32.23 4.04 -31.27
C TYR A 536 -33.34 5.05 -30.94
N TYR A 537 -33.21 6.26 -31.50
CA TYR A 537 -34.20 7.32 -31.44
C TYR A 537 -34.57 7.77 -32.85
N TYR A 538 -35.82 8.20 -33.02
CA TYR A 538 -36.27 8.90 -34.20
C TYR A 538 -36.46 10.39 -33.86
N LEU A 539 -35.72 11.25 -34.55
CA LEU A 539 -35.76 12.70 -34.38
C LEU A 539 -36.62 13.33 -35.48
N ASP A 540 -37.50 14.26 -35.10
CA ASP A 540 -38.30 15.03 -36.06
C ASP A 540 -37.44 16.07 -36.81
N GLU A 541 -38.08 16.84 -37.69
CA GLU A 541 -37.43 17.86 -38.52
C GLU A 541 -36.75 19.00 -37.72
N ASN A 542 -37.13 19.17 -36.44
CA ASN A 542 -36.59 20.18 -35.55
C ASN A 542 -35.60 19.58 -34.52
N GLY A 543 -35.32 18.28 -34.60
CA GLY A 543 -34.40 17.55 -33.73
C GLY A 543 -35.01 17.10 -32.41
N TYR A 544 -36.33 17.07 -32.27
CA TYR A 544 -37.00 16.55 -31.07
C TYR A 544 -37.18 15.04 -31.17
N LYS A 545 -36.95 14.33 -30.06
CA LYS A 545 -37.30 12.91 -30.01
C LYS A 545 -38.78 12.72 -30.18
N VAL A 546 -39.14 11.85 -31.10
CA VAL A 546 -40.52 11.40 -31.24
C VAL A 546 -40.81 10.38 -30.15
N THR A 547 -41.94 10.53 -29.46
CA THR A 547 -42.38 9.64 -28.38
C THR A 547 -43.75 9.05 -28.68
N ASN A 548 -44.03 7.85 -28.14
CA ASN A 548 -45.31 7.14 -28.24
C ASN A 548 -45.85 7.05 -29.68
N ARG A 549 -45.00 6.70 -30.65
CA ARG A 549 -45.35 6.78 -32.08
C ARG A 549 -44.88 5.58 -32.87
N PHE A 550 -45.72 5.19 -33.84
CA PHE A 550 -45.32 4.29 -34.91
C PHE A 550 -44.57 5.07 -35.98
N ILE A 551 -43.40 4.58 -36.37
CA ILE A 551 -42.55 5.16 -37.40
C ILE A 551 -42.46 4.17 -38.55
N ARG A 552 -42.73 4.61 -39.78
CA ARG A 552 -42.61 3.75 -40.96
C ARG A 552 -41.17 3.79 -41.46
N ASP A 553 -40.54 2.63 -41.59
CA ASP A 553 -39.28 2.50 -42.31
C ASP A 553 -39.61 2.44 -43.82
N GLU A 554 -39.42 3.56 -44.52
CA GLU A 554 -39.73 3.66 -45.95
C GLU A 554 -38.85 2.76 -46.82
N ASN A 555 -37.66 2.37 -46.35
CA ASN A 555 -36.75 1.51 -47.11
C ASN A 555 -37.16 0.04 -47.06
N LYS A 556 -37.82 -0.38 -45.98
CA LYS A 556 -38.20 -1.78 -45.75
C LYS A 556 -39.71 -2.02 -45.74
N ASN A 557 -40.50 -0.95 -45.81
CA ASN A 557 -41.96 -0.98 -45.71
C ASN A 557 -42.48 -1.65 -44.41
N GLU A 558 -41.71 -1.53 -43.33
CA GLU A 558 -42.01 -2.09 -42.02
C GLU A 558 -42.36 -0.97 -41.03
N THR A 559 -43.03 -1.31 -39.93
CA THR A 559 -43.41 -0.35 -38.88
C THR A 559 -42.59 -0.59 -37.62
N LEU A 560 -41.98 0.47 -37.10
CA LEU A 560 -41.22 0.51 -35.85
C LEU A 560 -42.02 1.31 -34.80
N TYR A 561 -41.70 1.15 -33.52
CA TYR A 561 -42.35 1.94 -32.46
C TYR A 561 -41.33 2.54 -31.51
N VAL A 562 -41.51 3.83 -31.20
CA VAL A 562 -40.76 4.56 -30.18
C VAL A 562 -41.64 4.78 -28.95
N GLY A 563 -41.10 4.47 -27.77
CA GLY A 563 -41.78 4.53 -26.48
C GLY A 563 -42.00 5.94 -25.94
N ALA A 564 -42.53 6.04 -24.72
CA ALA A 564 -42.73 7.31 -24.03
C ALA A 564 -41.42 8.03 -23.69
N ASP A 565 -40.34 7.26 -23.52
CA ASP A 565 -38.97 7.73 -23.35
C ASP A 565 -38.29 8.17 -24.68
N GLY A 566 -38.92 7.86 -25.81
CA GLY A 566 -38.44 8.11 -27.17
C GLY A 566 -37.59 6.98 -27.75
N ARG A 567 -37.32 5.91 -26.99
CA ARG A 567 -36.49 4.80 -27.44
C ARG A 567 -37.27 3.83 -28.29
N GLN A 568 -36.64 3.30 -29.33
CA GLN A 568 -37.20 2.20 -30.11
C GLN A 568 -37.39 0.96 -29.23
N TYR A 569 -38.52 0.29 -29.39
CA TYR A 569 -38.80 -0.96 -28.71
C TYR A 569 -38.24 -2.16 -29.48
N PHE A 570 -37.61 -3.08 -28.75
CA PHE A 570 -37.10 -4.36 -29.27
C PHE A 570 -37.56 -5.51 -28.37
N ASN A 571 -37.82 -6.66 -28.96
CA ASN A 571 -38.14 -7.93 -28.31
C ASN A 571 -39.13 -7.81 -27.13
N ARG A 572 -40.20 -7.04 -27.30
CA ARG A 572 -41.14 -6.73 -26.21
C ARG A 572 -42.57 -6.55 -26.68
N LYS A 573 -43.50 -6.93 -25.81
CA LYS A 573 -44.93 -6.60 -25.96
C LYS A 573 -45.21 -5.23 -25.36
N PHE A 574 -46.07 -4.47 -26.02
CA PHE A 574 -46.53 -3.16 -25.55
C PHE A 574 -47.97 -2.92 -26.00
N THR A 575 -48.68 -2.00 -25.34
CA THR A 575 -50.08 -1.70 -25.65
C THR A 575 -50.24 -0.23 -25.96
N VAL A 576 -50.89 0.07 -27.09
CA VAL A 576 -51.21 1.43 -27.53
C VAL A 576 -52.70 1.48 -27.81
N ASN A 577 -53.42 2.39 -27.15
CA ASN A 577 -54.87 2.55 -27.31
C ASN A 577 -55.68 1.24 -27.15
N GLY A 578 -55.27 0.36 -26.23
CA GLY A 578 -55.95 -0.90 -25.94
C GLY A 578 -55.62 -2.06 -26.90
N ILE A 579 -54.77 -1.85 -27.91
CA ILE A 579 -54.28 -2.91 -28.80
C ILE A 579 -52.87 -3.29 -28.38
N THR A 580 -52.63 -4.59 -28.19
CA THR A 580 -51.30 -5.13 -27.85
C THR A 580 -50.53 -5.49 -29.11
N TYR A 581 -49.31 -4.98 -29.20
CA TYR A 581 -48.35 -5.21 -30.27
C TYR A 581 -47.12 -5.94 -29.74
N PHE A 582 -46.33 -6.53 -30.63
CA PHE A 582 -45.02 -7.08 -30.31
C PHE A 582 -43.95 -6.51 -31.24
N ALA A 583 -42.90 -5.89 -30.68
CA ALA A 583 -41.69 -5.53 -31.41
C ALA A 583 -40.72 -6.72 -31.39
N ASP A 584 -40.25 -7.17 -32.55
CA ASP A 584 -39.32 -8.29 -32.66
C ASP A 584 -37.86 -7.90 -32.34
N GLU A 585 -36.91 -8.81 -32.58
CA GLU A 585 -35.49 -8.60 -32.29
C GLU A 585 -34.85 -7.45 -33.09
N LEU A 586 -35.44 -7.10 -34.24
CA LEU A 586 -35.03 -5.97 -35.06
C LEU A 586 -35.90 -4.73 -34.81
N GLY A 587 -36.89 -4.85 -33.92
CA GLY A 587 -37.79 -3.78 -33.50
C GLY A 587 -39.00 -3.59 -34.41
N TYR A 588 -39.23 -4.48 -35.38
CA TYR A 588 -40.41 -4.41 -36.24
C TYR A 588 -41.66 -4.85 -35.48
N VAL A 589 -42.71 -4.05 -35.61
CA VAL A 589 -43.97 -4.20 -34.91
C VAL A 589 -44.89 -5.15 -35.69
N LYS A 590 -45.40 -6.17 -34.99
CA LYS A 590 -46.39 -7.13 -35.49
C LYS A 590 -47.69 -7.07 -34.71
#